data_AF-A0AA51SXG0-F1
#
_entry.id   AF-A0AA51SXG0-F1
#
_cell.length_a   1.000
_cell.length_b   1.000
_cell.length_c   1.000
_cell.angle_alpha   90.00
_cell.angle_beta   90.00
_cell.angle_gamma   90.00
#
_symmetry.space_group_name_H-M   'P 1'
#
loop_
_entity.id
_entity.type
_entity.pdbx_description
1 polymer ?
#
loop_
_entity_poly.entity_id
_entity_poly.type
_entity_poly.pdbx_seq_one_letter_code
_entity_poly.pdbx_strand_id
1 'polypeptide(L)'
;MNGSIYERELLNILSGNIKTIEKIGKNLDPVSRDILYSLISKPFYVSRTAGSFGADLISLRDDYSMVIEVKSSEREQLTFSESSGVKQEQAIKLNNRCINSGLFITYAYRLKGVKGDPWRFFSIESDKNYTGRMRGLYELLPKQEITKNGNFILKWHKGLPLIKLIDYLNS
;
A
#
# COMPACT_ATOMS: atom_id res chain seq x y z
N MET A 1 16.10 -10.07 7.40
CA MET A 1 16.06 -8.70 7.98
C MET A 1 15.82 -7.61 6.92
N ASN A 2 14.82 -7.75 6.01
CA ASN A 2 14.67 -6.84 4.85
C ASN A 2 13.33 -6.07 4.76
N GLY A 3 12.37 -6.26 5.68
CA GLY A 3 11.10 -5.51 5.67
C GLY A 3 11.30 -4.00 5.84
N SER A 4 12.16 -3.64 6.80
CA SER A 4 12.49 -2.25 7.19
C SER A 4 12.95 -1.35 6.02
N ILE A 5 13.59 -1.91 4.99
CA ILE A 5 14.09 -1.11 3.85
C ILE A 5 12.94 -0.61 2.99
N TYR A 6 11.97 -1.48 2.67
CA TYR A 6 10.86 -1.11 1.80
C TYR A 6 9.78 -0.31 2.52
N GLU A 7 9.60 -0.54 3.82
CA GLU A 7 8.82 0.36 4.69
C GLU A 7 9.40 1.78 4.65
N ARG A 8 10.72 1.91 4.79
CA ARG A 8 11.40 3.22 4.74
C ARG A 8 11.35 3.84 3.34
N GLU A 9 11.50 3.05 2.29
CA GLU A 9 11.34 3.52 0.91
C GLU A 9 9.94 4.10 0.70
N LEU A 10 8.89 3.35 1.04
CA LEU A 10 7.51 3.81 0.89
C LEU A 10 7.19 5.03 1.75
N LEU A 11 7.65 5.05 3.01
CA LEU A 11 7.54 6.22 3.88
C LEU A 11 8.15 7.45 3.21
N ASN A 12 9.38 7.35 2.73
CA ASN A 12 10.07 8.47 2.10
C ASN A 12 9.36 8.94 0.82
N ILE A 13 8.79 8.01 0.03
CA ILE A 13 7.97 8.35 -1.14
C ILE A 13 6.75 9.17 -0.69
N LEU A 14 5.91 8.60 0.18
CA LEU A 14 4.63 9.20 0.56
C LEU A 14 4.81 10.52 1.31
N SER A 15 5.87 10.67 2.10
CA SER A 15 6.24 11.92 2.77
C SER A 15 6.93 12.95 1.86
N GLY A 16 7.04 12.70 0.55
CA GLY A 16 7.58 13.67 -0.40
C GLY A 16 9.08 13.93 -0.25
N ASN A 17 9.86 12.95 0.23
CA ASN A 17 11.30 13.10 0.39
C ASN A 17 11.97 13.31 -0.97
N ILE A 18 12.43 14.53 -1.24
CA ILE A 18 12.99 14.96 -2.53
C ILE A 18 14.02 13.96 -3.08
N LYS A 19 15.00 13.55 -2.27
CA LYS A 19 16.07 12.61 -2.71
C LYS A 19 15.51 11.27 -3.15
N THR A 20 14.49 10.76 -2.46
CA THR A 20 13.84 9.49 -2.79
C THR A 20 12.99 9.61 -4.05
N ILE A 21 12.18 10.68 -4.14
CA ILE A 21 11.34 11.00 -5.29
C ILE A 21 12.17 11.16 -6.56
N GLU A 22 13.24 11.94 -6.52
CA GLU A 22 14.16 12.13 -7.65
C GLU A 22 14.80 10.81 -8.09
N LYS A 23 15.26 10.00 -7.14
CA LYS A 23 15.88 8.70 -7.43
C LYS A 23 14.94 7.76 -8.17
N ILE A 24 13.67 7.70 -7.76
CA ILE A 24 12.66 6.84 -8.40
C ILE A 24 12.23 7.43 -9.75
N GLY A 25 11.99 8.74 -9.80
CA GLY A 25 11.55 9.45 -11.00
C GLY A 25 12.47 9.30 -12.21
N LYS A 26 13.78 9.07 -12.00
CA LYS A 26 14.76 8.78 -13.07
C LYS A 26 14.37 7.58 -13.95
N ASN A 27 13.63 6.62 -13.41
CA ASN A 27 13.24 5.39 -14.12
C ASN A 27 11.80 5.44 -14.64
N LEU A 28 11.13 6.59 -14.53
CA LEU A 28 9.76 6.81 -14.99
C LEU A 28 9.73 7.65 -16.26
N ASP A 29 8.69 7.46 -17.06
CA ASP A 29 8.33 8.37 -18.15
C ASP A 29 7.98 9.78 -17.61
N PRO A 30 8.02 10.83 -18.45
CA PRO A 30 7.79 12.20 -18.00
C PRO A 30 6.48 12.41 -17.26
N VAL A 31 5.37 11.82 -17.74
CA VAL A 31 4.05 12.01 -17.13
C VAL A 31 4.00 11.37 -15.74
N SER A 32 4.45 10.11 -15.63
CA SER A 32 4.55 9.42 -14.34
C SER A 32 5.48 10.12 -13.36
N ARG A 33 6.56 10.74 -13.86
CA ARG A 33 7.51 11.50 -13.05
C ARG A 33 6.85 12.76 -12.46
N ASP A 34 6.11 13.51 -13.27
CA ASP A 34 5.44 14.73 -12.82
C ASP A 34 4.37 14.41 -11.76
N ILE A 35 3.61 13.34 -11.98
CA ILE A 35 2.67 12.81 -10.97
C ILE A 35 3.40 12.45 -9.68
N LEU A 36 4.52 11.73 -9.75
CA LEU A 36 5.31 11.41 -8.56
C LEU A 36 5.83 12.66 -7.85
N TYR A 37 6.28 13.67 -8.60
CA TYR A 37 6.89 14.90 -8.08
C TYR A 37 5.89 15.79 -7.35
N SER A 38 4.60 15.68 -7.67
CA SER A 38 3.53 16.36 -6.93
C SER A 38 3.58 16.10 -5.41
N LEU A 39 4.06 14.93 -4.98
CA LEU A 39 4.20 14.56 -3.56
C LEU A 39 5.19 15.47 -2.81
N ILE A 40 6.10 16.15 -3.49
CA ILE A 40 6.99 17.14 -2.86
C ILE A 40 6.16 18.33 -2.32
N SER A 41 5.16 18.75 -3.09
CA SER A 41 4.28 19.89 -2.73
C SER A 41 3.04 19.48 -1.94
N LYS A 42 2.58 18.22 -2.10
CA LYS A 42 1.40 17.66 -1.45
C LYS A 42 1.74 16.33 -0.75
N PRO A 43 2.67 16.30 0.22
CA PRO A 43 3.07 15.05 0.88
C PRO A 43 1.96 14.51 1.80
N PHE A 44 2.06 13.23 2.13
CA PHE A 44 1.35 12.65 3.28
C PHE A 44 2.15 12.87 4.56
N TYR A 45 1.45 13.07 5.67
CA TYR A 45 2.01 12.85 6.99
C TYR A 45 2.09 11.35 7.25
N VAL A 46 3.30 10.80 7.38
CA VAL A 46 3.51 9.36 7.51
C VAL A 46 4.29 9.04 8.78
N SER A 47 3.79 8.08 9.56
CA SER A 47 4.49 7.53 10.72
C SER A 47 4.60 6.02 10.62
N ARG A 48 5.72 5.47 11.11
CA ARG A 48 5.84 4.02 11.37
C ARG A 48 5.08 3.67 12.64
N THR A 49 4.50 2.48 12.69
CA THR A 49 3.92 1.99 13.95
C THR A 49 4.99 1.25 14.77
N ALA A 50 4.91 1.36 16.10
CA ALA A 50 5.81 0.66 17.00
C ALA A 50 5.37 -0.81 17.17
N GLY A 51 6.32 -1.74 17.08
CA GLY A 51 6.12 -3.15 17.44
C GLY A 51 5.23 -3.98 16.50
N SER A 52 4.78 -3.42 15.37
CA SER A 52 4.05 -4.03 14.24
C SER A 52 2.99 -5.11 14.55
N PHE A 53 2.35 -5.08 15.72
CA PHE A 53 1.13 -5.85 16.04
C PHE A 53 -0.12 -5.28 15.33
N GLY A 54 0.05 -4.82 14.09
CA GLY A 54 -0.95 -4.07 13.37
C GLY A 54 -0.50 -3.90 11.93
N ALA A 55 -0.12 -2.67 11.56
CA ALA A 55 0.29 -2.26 10.22
C ALA A 55 1.66 -1.59 10.26
N ASP A 56 2.44 -1.61 9.18
CA ASP A 56 3.78 -0.98 9.16
C ASP A 56 3.75 0.55 9.19
N LEU A 57 2.86 1.19 8.42
CA LEU A 57 2.77 2.65 8.29
C LEU A 57 1.34 3.15 8.50
N ILE A 58 1.22 4.36 9.03
CA ILE A 58 0.01 5.18 8.99
C ILE A 58 0.31 6.39 8.13
N SER A 59 -0.53 6.66 7.13
CA SER A 59 -0.37 7.75 6.17
C SER A 59 -1.64 8.59 6.09
N LEU A 60 -1.54 9.88 6.38
CA LEU A 60 -2.65 10.83 6.46
C LEU A 60 -2.41 12.01 5.52
N ARG A 61 -3.42 12.44 4.77
CA ARG A 61 -3.42 13.69 3.98
C ARG A 61 -4.85 14.13 3.75
N ASP A 62 -5.17 15.36 4.11
CA ASP A 62 -6.54 15.86 4.13
C ASP A 62 -7.47 14.88 4.90
N ASP A 63 -8.46 14.30 4.22
CA ASP A 63 -9.40 13.31 4.71
C ASP A 63 -9.07 11.86 4.28
N TYR A 64 -7.91 11.65 3.64
CA TYR A 64 -7.40 10.30 3.36
C TYR A 64 -6.63 9.75 4.56
N SER A 65 -7.00 8.53 4.96
CA SER A 65 -6.36 7.78 6.05
C SER A 65 -6.02 6.36 5.61
N MET A 66 -4.74 6.08 5.39
CA MET A 66 -4.27 4.75 4.98
C MET A 66 -3.54 4.06 6.14
N VAL A 67 -4.05 2.88 6.50
CA VAL A 67 -3.38 1.92 7.38
C VAL A 67 -2.62 0.94 6.50
N ILE A 68 -1.32 1.12 6.34
CA ILE A 68 -0.53 0.45 5.30
C ILE A 68 0.28 -0.71 5.89
N GLU A 69 0.07 -1.89 5.32
CA GLU A 69 0.89 -3.08 5.56
C GLU A 69 1.78 -3.34 4.35
N VAL A 70 3.10 -3.33 4.54
CA VAL A 70 4.08 -3.45 3.47
C VAL A 70 4.43 -4.92 3.23
N LYS A 71 4.39 -5.32 1.96
CA LYS A 71 4.87 -6.63 1.50
C LYS A 71 5.92 -6.43 0.43
N SER A 72 6.92 -7.30 0.39
CA SER A 72 7.92 -7.30 -0.66
C SER A 72 8.34 -8.72 -1.03
N SER A 73 8.60 -8.95 -2.31
CA SER A 73 9.01 -10.25 -2.83
C SER A 73 9.72 -10.10 -4.17
N GLU A 74 10.42 -11.16 -4.57
CA GLU A 74 10.91 -11.35 -5.96
C GLU A 74 9.89 -12.08 -6.82
N ARG A 75 8.87 -12.69 -6.20
CA ARG A 75 7.78 -13.38 -6.89
C ARG A 75 6.65 -12.40 -7.18
N GLU A 76 5.97 -12.55 -8.31
CA GLU A 76 4.80 -11.71 -8.61
C GLU A 76 3.58 -12.04 -7.75
N GLN A 77 3.52 -13.26 -7.19
CA GLN A 77 2.43 -13.71 -6.33
C GLN A 77 2.94 -13.95 -4.91
N LEU A 78 2.16 -13.47 -3.92
CA LEU A 78 2.37 -13.70 -2.50
C LEU A 78 1.12 -14.36 -1.91
N THR A 79 1.28 -15.52 -1.29
CA THR A 79 0.20 -16.25 -0.59
C THR A 79 0.43 -16.20 0.92
N PHE A 80 -0.60 -15.85 1.69
CA PHE A 80 -0.45 -15.61 3.14
C PHE A 80 -0.28 -16.91 3.97
N SER A 81 -0.46 -18.08 3.35
CA SER A 81 -0.25 -19.39 3.98
C SER A 81 1.21 -19.85 4.04
N GLU A 82 2.14 -19.23 3.30
CA GLU A 82 3.55 -19.65 3.19
C GLU A 82 4.35 -19.53 4.51
N SER A 83 3.72 -19.13 5.62
CA SER A 83 4.35 -18.97 6.94
C SER A 83 3.43 -19.50 8.04
N SER A 84 3.14 -20.81 7.97
CA SER A 84 2.36 -21.58 8.95
C SER A 84 0.97 -21.01 9.29
N GLY A 85 0.35 -20.22 8.39
CA GLY A 85 -0.95 -19.59 8.61
C GLY A 85 -0.94 -18.33 9.49
N VAL A 86 0.13 -18.06 10.23
CA VAL A 86 0.23 -16.91 11.16
C VAL A 86 0.00 -15.57 10.45
N LYS A 87 0.52 -15.42 9.22
CA LYS A 87 0.33 -14.21 8.41
C LYS A 87 -1.14 -14.01 8.01
N GLN A 88 -1.88 -15.08 7.75
CA GLN A 88 -3.32 -15.01 7.44
C GLN A 88 -4.10 -14.51 8.66
N GLU A 89 -3.82 -15.06 9.85
CA GLU A 89 -4.47 -14.63 11.08
C GLU A 89 -4.16 -13.17 11.43
N GLN A 90 -2.91 -12.75 11.27
CA GLN A 90 -2.51 -11.35 11.48
C GLN A 90 -3.23 -10.40 10.52
N ALA A 91 -3.33 -10.78 9.25
CA ALA A 91 -4.06 -10.03 8.24
C ALA A 91 -5.55 -9.87 8.61
N ILE A 92 -6.21 -10.96 9.01
CA ILE A 92 -7.61 -10.92 9.44
C ILE A 92 -7.78 -10.04 10.69
N LYS A 93 -6.91 -10.19 11.70
CA LYS A 93 -6.95 -9.39 12.93
C LYS A 93 -6.76 -7.90 12.64
N LEU A 94 -5.80 -7.52 11.80
CA LEU A 94 -5.60 -6.12 11.41
C LEU A 94 -6.80 -5.59 10.63
N ASN A 95 -7.33 -6.37 9.68
CA ASN A 95 -8.49 -5.96 8.89
C ASN A 95 -9.70 -5.66 9.80
N ASN A 96 -10.02 -6.57 10.73
CA ASN A 96 -11.13 -6.38 11.66
C ASN A 96 -10.94 -5.13 12.53
N ARG A 97 -9.71 -4.85 12.99
CA ARG A 97 -9.41 -3.61 13.72
C ARG A 97 -9.65 -2.36 12.87
N CYS A 98 -9.25 -2.39 11.60
CA CYS A 98 -9.50 -1.29 10.67
C CYS A 98 -11.00 -1.07 10.49
N ILE A 99 -11.76 -2.12 10.17
CA ILE A 99 -13.20 -2.08 9.95
C ILE A 99 -13.91 -1.48 11.17
N ASN A 100 -13.60 -1.97 12.38
CA ASN A 100 -14.19 -1.48 13.62
C ASN A 100 -13.86 0.01 13.88
N SER A 101 -12.77 0.51 13.31
CA SER A 101 -12.32 1.90 13.47
C SER A 101 -12.78 2.84 12.35
N GLY A 102 -13.61 2.39 11.39
CA GLY A 102 -13.99 3.26 10.27
C GLY A 102 -13.06 3.16 9.05
N LEU A 103 -12.05 2.31 9.08
CA LEU A 103 -10.95 2.27 8.13
C LEU A 103 -10.90 0.93 7.39
N PHE A 104 -10.05 0.83 6.37
CA PHE A 104 -9.65 -0.43 5.75
C PHE A 104 -8.13 -0.53 5.73
N ILE A 105 -7.66 -1.78 5.72
CA ILE A 105 -6.25 -2.06 5.49
C ILE A 105 -5.88 -1.77 4.03
N THR A 106 -4.71 -1.17 3.84
CA THR A 106 -4.08 -0.96 2.54
C THR A 106 -2.82 -1.81 2.47
N TYR A 107 -2.76 -2.79 1.58
CA TYR A 107 -1.50 -3.49 1.32
C TYR A 107 -0.69 -2.72 0.29
N ALA A 108 0.58 -2.50 0.58
CA ALA A 108 1.54 -1.98 -0.39
C ALA A 108 2.52 -3.10 -0.76
N TYR A 109 2.35 -3.67 -1.96
CA TYR A 109 3.18 -4.78 -2.44
C TYR A 109 4.26 -4.29 -3.40
N ARG A 110 5.51 -4.42 -2.98
CA ARG A 110 6.70 -4.10 -3.80
C ARG A 110 7.30 -5.33 -4.44
N LEU A 111 7.40 -5.33 -5.76
CA LEU A 111 8.15 -6.34 -6.51
C LEU A 111 9.63 -5.92 -6.66
N LYS A 112 10.55 -6.84 -6.41
CA LYS A 112 11.99 -6.59 -6.55
C LYS A 112 12.45 -6.82 -8.00
N GLY A 113 13.52 -6.14 -8.41
CA GLY A 113 14.16 -6.35 -9.71
C GLY A 113 13.42 -5.77 -10.91
N VAL A 114 12.31 -5.05 -10.71
CA VAL A 114 11.55 -4.42 -11.80
C VAL A 114 11.97 -2.96 -12.03
N LYS A 115 11.90 -2.53 -13.29
CA LYS A 115 12.07 -1.12 -13.71
C LYS A 115 10.73 -0.39 -13.66
N GLY A 116 10.76 0.93 -13.56
CA GLY A 116 9.56 1.77 -13.51
C GLY A 116 8.92 1.81 -12.13
N ASP A 117 7.58 1.74 -12.06
CA ASP A 117 6.78 1.73 -10.84
C ASP A 117 6.68 0.31 -10.23
N PRO A 118 7.40 0.01 -9.12
CA PRO A 118 7.47 -1.33 -8.54
C PRO A 118 6.35 -1.61 -7.52
N TRP A 119 5.49 -0.63 -7.23
CA TRP A 119 4.56 -0.66 -6.10
C TRP A 119 3.13 -0.92 -6.55
N ARG A 120 2.42 -1.79 -5.84
CA ARG A 120 1.04 -2.17 -6.15
C ARG A 120 0.20 -2.17 -4.88
N PHE A 121 -0.91 -1.47 -4.92
CA PHE A 121 -1.78 -1.27 -3.76
C PHE A 121 -3.04 -2.12 -3.87
N PHE A 122 -3.47 -2.63 -2.72
CA PHE A 122 -4.66 -3.44 -2.57
C PHE A 122 -5.38 -3.09 -1.28
N SER A 123 -6.64 -3.53 -1.16
CA SER A 123 -7.35 -3.59 0.12
C SER A 123 -7.94 -4.98 0.34
N ILE A 124 -8.54 -5.17 1.52
CA ILE A 124 -9.31 -6.36 1.83
C ILE A 124 -10.81 -6.11 1.57
N GLU A 125 -11.47 -7.06 0.92
CA GLU A 125 -12.93 -7.07 0.79
C GLU A 125 -13.63 -6.95 2.17
N SER A 126 -14.62 -6.07 2.25
CA SER A 126 -15.30 -5.70 3.48
C SER A 126 -16.70 -5.20 3.18
N ASP A 127 -17.69 -5.70 3.92
CA ASP A 127 -19.09 -5.27 3.83
C ASP A 127 -19.35 -3.88 4.46
N LYS A 128 -18.30 -3.17 4.88
CA LYS A 128 -18.42 -1.87 5.51
C LYS A 128 -18.73 -0.79 4.47
N ASN A 129 -19.78 -0.02 4.74
CA ASN A 129 -20.11 1.17 3.95
C ASN A 129 -19.20 2.35 4.34
N TYR A 130 -18.09 2.52 3.60
CA TYR A 130 -17.25 3.71 3.70
C TYR A 130 -17.95 4.95 3.11
N THR A 131 -17.58 6.13 3.57
CA THR A 131 -18.17 7.42 3.14
C THR A 131 -17.08 8.41 2.71
N GLY A 132 -17.48 9.48 2.01
CA GLY A 132 -16.56 10.56 1.59
C GLY A 132 -15.43 10.07 0.69
N ARG A 133 -14.25 10.70 0.75
CA ARG A 133 -13.10 10.30 -0.07
C ARG A 133 -12.54 8.92 0.27
N MET A 134 -12.74 8.46 1.50
CA MET A 134 -12.39 7.08 1.90
C MET A 134 -13.19 6.03 1.13
N ARG A 135 -14.46 6.30 0.78
CA ARG A 135 -15.24 5.42 -0.11
C ARG A 135 -14.60 5.30 -1.48
N GLY A 136 -14.27 6.43 -2.11
CA GLY A 136 -13.66 6.44 -3.44
C GLY A 136 -12.29 5.75 -3.45
N LEU A 137 -11.45 5.99 -2.44
CA LEU A 137 -10.18 5.27 -2.29
C LEU A 137 -10.38 3.77 -2.10
N TYR A 138 -11.36 3.36 -1.28
CA TYR A 138 -11.68 1.94 -1.12
C TYR A 138 -12.11 1.31 -2.45
N GLU A 139 -13.03 1.92 -3.18
CA GLU A 139 -13.53 1.43 -4.46
C GLU A 139 -12.43 1.37 -5.54
N LEU A 140 -11.50 2.32 -5.52
CA LEU A 140 -10.34 2.35 -6.42
C LEU A 140 -9.38 1.17 -6.20
N LEU A 141 -9.15 0.79 -4.93
CA LEU A 141 -8.16 -0.23 -4.58
C LEU A 141 -8.63 -1.63 -4.97
N PRO A 142 -7.87 -2.36 -5.80
CA PRO A 142 -8.13 -3.77 -6.07
C PRO A 142 -8.16 -4.59 -4.79
N LYS A 143 -9.05 -5.56 -4.77
CA LYS A 143 -9.27 -6.44 -3.62
C LYS A 143 -8.35 -7.65 -3.75
N GLN A 144 -7.90 -8.16 -2.62
CA GLN A 144 -7.10 -9.38 -2.57
C GLN A 144 -7.89 -10.57 -3.12
N GLU A 145 -7.20 -11.46 -3.83
CA GLU A 145 -7.80 -12.75 -4.20
C GLU A 145 -7.74 -13.71 -3.00
N ILE A 146 -8.56 -14.76 -3.04
CA ILE A 146 -8.62 -15.78 -2.00
C ILE A 146 -8.41 -17.15 -2.64
N THR A 147 -7.57 -17.99 -2.03
CA THR A 147 -7.42 -19.40 -2.42
C THR A 147 -8.70 -20.18 -2.11
N LYS A 148 -8.86 -21.39 -2.68
CA LYS A 148 -9.95 -22.32 -2.29
C LYS A 148 -10.02 -22.57 -0.78
N ASN A 149 -8.89 -22.49 -0.08
CA ASN A 149 -8.77 -22.74 1.36
C ASN A 149 -8.84 -21.43 2.18
N GLY A 150 -9.32 -20.32 1.61
CA GLY A 150 -9.55 -19.07 2.35
C GLY A 150 -8.33 -18.18 2.56
N ASN A 151 -7.15 -18.55 2.06
CA ASN A 151 -5.93 -17.73 2.22
C ASN A 151 -5.88 -16.56 1.25
N PHE A 152 -5.43 -15.39 1.72
CA PHE A 152 -5.24 -14.21 0.87
C PHE A 152 -4.08 -14.39 -0.11
N ILE A 153 -4.29 -13.87 -1.32
CA ILE A 153 -3.32 -13.83 -2.42
C ILE A 153 -3.21 -12.38 -2.91
N LEU A 154 -1.98 -11.89 -2.99
CA LEU A 154 -1.66 -10.66 -3.70
C LEU A 154 -0.91 -11.01 -4.98
N LYS A 155 -1.51 -10.69 -6.13
CA LYS A 155 -0.86 -10.80 -7.45
C LYS A 155 -0.45 -9.41 -7.90
N TRP A 156 0.84 -9.15 -7.98
CA TRP A 156 1.39 -7.81 -8.23
C TRP A 156 0.75 -7.12 -9.44
N HIS A 157 0.62 -7.81 -10.58
CA HIS A 157 0.03 -7.25 -11.80
C HIS A 157 -1.48 -6.90 -11.69
N LYS A 158 -2.17 -7.34 -10.63
CA LYS A 158 -3.59 -7.00 -10.37
C LYS A 158 -3.77 -5.79 -9.45
N GLY A 159 -2.71 -5.30 -8.82
CA GLY A 159 -2.81 -4.17 -7.89
C GLY A 159 -2.82 -2.82 -8.60
N LEU A 160 -3.19 -1.78 -7.85
CA LEU A 160 -3.16 -0.41 -8.33
C LEU A 160 -1.72 0.12 -8.31
N PRO A 161 -1.14 0.59 -9.43
CA PRO A 161 0.18 1.22 -9.45
C PRO A 161 0.26 2.45 -8.53
N LEU A 162 1.41 2.69 -7.91
CA LEU A 162 1.66 3.87 -7.07
C LEU A 162 1.37 5.16 -7.82
N ILE A 163 1.81 5.27 -9.07
CA ILE A 163 1.61 6.49 -9.85
C ILE A 163 0.12 6.78 -10.05
N LYS A 164 -0.68 5.75 -10.36
CA LYS A 164 -2.14 5.89 -10.51
C LYS A 164 -2.82 6.25 -9.18
N LEU A 165 -2.34 5.68 -8.08
CA LEU A 165 -2.83 6.03 -6.75
C LEU A 165 -2.58 7.51 -6.45
N ILE A 166 -1.36 8.00 -6.68
CA ILE A 166 -1.01 9.41 -6.43
C ILE A 166 -1.85 10.34 -7.30
N ASP A 167 -2.00 10.01 -8.59
CA ASP A 167 -2.79 10.78 -9.55
C ASP A 167 -4.24 10.96 -9.08
N TYR A 168 -4.88 9.85 -8.69
CA TYR A 168 -6.22 9.87 -8.12
C TYR A 168 -6.30 10.71 -6.83
N LEU A 169 -5.35 10.52 -5.91
CA LEU A 169 -5.39 11.20 -4.61
C LEU A 169 -5.13 12.71 -4.71
N ASN A 170 -4.58 13.19 -5.83
CA ASN A 170 -4.31 14.59 -6.10
C ASN A 170 -5.43 15.31 -6.86
N SER A 171 -6.38 14.55 -7.40
CA SER A 171 -7.58 15.04 -8.09
C SER A 171 -8.58 15.60 -7.07
#